data_AF-A0A967LY34-F1
#
_entry.id   AF-A0A967LY34-F1
#
_cell.length_a   1.000
_cell.length_b   1.000
_cell.length_c   1.000
_cell.angle_alpha   90.00
_cell.angle_beta   90.00
_cell.angle_gamma   90.00
#
_symmetry.space_group_name_H-M   'P 1'
#
loop_
_entity.id
_entity.type
_entity.pdbx_description
1 polymer ?
#
loop_
_entity_poly.entity_id
_entity_poly.type
_entity_poly.pdbx_seq_one_letter_code
_entity_poly.pdbx_strand_id
1 'polypeptide(L)'
;LIQEHVPAKCSKQTILEQLDTLLDQVAMQNPSTDSQKEILTLKEYQKYLVESCLQPQQNEMWLRQRIRPLWLSILSQTKVFESYSEKVDQLLDLLKQSFHSPLNQEFIDKIRIIPNDLKRKWIDLAYREVNRANNGMISDYIEFLESVDLELPRKRTCLKNFGYLKVLVELIPEIEEKLNHRLEELKNSGS
;
A
#
# COMPACT_ATOMS: atom_id res chain seq x y z
N LEU A 1 5.26 -19.24 7.64
CA LEU A 1 5.94 -19.87 6.49
C LEU A 1 6.38 -18.89 5.38
N ILE A 2 5.99 -17.59 5.39
CA ILE A 2 6.48 -16.61 4.39
C ILE A 2 7.57 -15.67 4.97
N GLN A 3 7.76 -15.65 6.29
CA GLN A 3 8.71 -14.73 6.94
C GLN A 3 10.19 -15.17 6.89
N GLU A 4 10.50 -16.43 6.58
CA GLU A 4 11.88 -16.95 6.61
C GLU A 4 12.69 -16.73 5.32
N HIS A 5 12.10 -16.12 4.28
CA HIS A 5 12.76 -15.94 2.97
C HIS A 5 12.86 -14.49 2.52
N VAL A 6 12.70 -13.51 3.43
CA VAL A 6 12.95 -12.10 3.13
C VAL A 6 14.46 -11.84 3.31
N PRO A 7 15.25 -11.67 2.23
CA PRO A 7 16.65 -11.30 2.39
C PRO A 7 16.74 -9.92 3.05
N ALA A 8 17.55 -9.83 4.10
CA ALA A 8 17.81 -8.63 4.90
C ALA A 8 18.61 -7.53 4.16
N LYS A 9 18.53 -7.42 2.83
CA LYS A 9 19.20 -6.36 2.06
C LYS A 9 18.16 -5.32 1.62
N CYS A 10 18.17 -4.17 2.30
CA CYS A 10 17.29 -3.01 2.07
C CYS A 10 15.79 -3.28 2.26
N SER A 11 15.40 -3.77 3.43
CA SER A 11 13.98 -3.78 3.79
C SER A 11 13.49 -2.36 4.05
N LYS A 12 12.23 -2.09 3.70
CA LYS A 12 11.47 -0.87 4.06
C LYS A 12 11.74 -0.41 5.50
N GLN A 13 11.85 -1.36 6.43
CA GLN A 13 12.14 -1.13 7.83
C GLN A 13 13.53 -0.52 8.07
N THR A 14 14.59 -1.08 7.49
CA THR A 14 15.97 -0.55 7.67
C THR A 14 16.12 0.86 7.14
N ILE A 15 15.41 1.23 6.07
CA ILE A 15 15.44 2.58 5.51
C ILE A 15 14.71 3.56 6.43
N LEU A 16 13.58 3.15 7.01
CA LEU A 16 12.83 3.96 7.96
C LEU A 16 13.57 4.15 9.28
N GLU A 17 14.28 3.13 9.78
CA GLU A 17 15.16 3.23 10.96
C GLU A 17 16.28 4.26 10.74
N GLN A 18 16.85 4.32 9.53
CA GLN A 18 17.83 5.34 9.17
C GLN A 18 17.22 6.74 9.11
N LEU A 19 16.00 6.87 8.57
CA LEU A 19 15.25 8.14 8.58
C LEU A 19 14.92 8.60 10.00
N ASP A 20 14.50 7.69 10.89
CA ASP A 20 14.25 7.98 12.31
C ASP A 20 15.54 8.44 13.02
N THR A 21 16.67 7.81 12.74
CA THR A 21 17.96 8.21 13.31
C THR A 21 18.37 9.62 12.87
N LEU A 22 18.13 9.98 11.61
CA LEU A 22 18.36 11.34 11.11
C LEU A 22 17.38 12.34 11.75
N LEU A 23 16.14 11.93 11.96
CA LEU A 23 15.12 12.77 12.57
C LEU A 23 15.47 13.09 14.02
N ASP A 24 16.03 12.13 14.77
CA ASP A 24 16.55 12.36 16.13
C ASP A 24 17.71 13.36 16.15
N GLN A 25 18.61 13.30 15.17
CA GLN A 25 19.72 14.27 15.04
C GLN A 25 19.21 15.68 14.74
N VAL A 26 18.20 15.80 13.88
CA VAL A 26 17.55 17.09 13.56
C VAL A 26 16.79 17.64 14.79
N ALA A 27 16.11 16.77 15.54
CA ALA A 27 15.38 17.15 16.76
C ALA A 27 16.30 17.72 17.84
N MET A 28 17.52 17.18 18.00
CA MET A 28 18.51 17.71 18.94
C MET A 28 18.99 19.12 18.60
N GLN A 29 18.94 19.50 17.32
CA GLN A 29 19.40 20.80 16.83
C GLN A 29 18.29 21.83 16.72
N ASN A 30 17.02 21.43 16.86
CA ASN A 30 15.86 22.30 16.67
C ASN A 30 14.81 22.15 17.79
N PRO A 31 14.99 22.82 18.95
CA PRO A 31 14.17 22.62 20.14
C PRO A 31 12.83 23.39 20.14
N SER A 32 12.43 24.04 19.04
CA SER A 32 11.15 24.76 18.95
C SER A 32 9.93 23.83 19.13
N THR A 33 8.93 24.30 19.88
CA THR A 33 7.73 23.53 20.23
C THR A 33 6.90 23.11 19.01
N ASP A 34 6.87 23.93 17.95
CA ASP A 34 6.16 23.60 16.72
C ASP A 34 6.89 22.51 15.91
N SER A 35 8.22 22.60 15.82
CA SER A 35 9.04 21.58 15.17
C SER A 35 8.97 20.23 15.90
N GLN A 36 8.84 20.23 17.23
CA GLN A 36 8.65 19.00 18.01
C GLN A 36 7.34 18.27 17.66
N LYS A 37 6.24 19.01 17.40
CA LYS A 37 4.97 18.39 16.97
C LYS A 37 5.11 17.76 15.59
N GLU A 38 5.72 18.47 14.65
CA GLU A 38 5.96 17.96 13.29
C GLU A 38 6.85 16.70 13.32
N ILE A 39 7.88 16.68 14.16
CA ILE A 39 8.76 15.52 14.37
C ILE A 39 7.98 14.32 14.92
N LEU A 40 7.13 14.52 15.93
CA LEU A 40 6.30 13.42 16.48
C LEU A 40 5.33 12.88 15.44
N THR A 41 4.65 13.74 14.69
CA THR A 41 3.76 13.32 13.60
C THR A 41 4.51 12.55 12.51
N LEU A 42 5.72 12.98 12.16
CA LEU A 42 6.53 12.27 11.18
C LEU A 42 6.92 10.87 11.67
N LYS A 43 7.29 10.72 12.95
CA LYS A 43 7.55 9.39 13.55
C LYS A 43 6.33 8.49 13.52
N GLU A 44 5.14 9.02 13.83
CA GLU A 44 3.89 8.26 13.75
C GLU A 44 3.61 7.80 12.32
N TYR A 45 3.85 8.65 11.32
CA TYR A 45 3.66 8.29 9.91
C TYR A 45 4.67 7.26 9.41
N GLN A 46 5.93 7.35 9.85
CA GLN A 46 6.96 6.37 9.54
C GLN A 46 6.66 5.02 10.20
N LYS A 47 6.22 5.02 11.46
CA LYS A 47 5.77 3.83 12.19
C LYS A 47 4.55 3.18 11.53
N TYR A 48 3.54 3.97 11.17
CA TYR A 48 2.38 3.47 10.43
C TYR A 48 2.79 2.84 9.11
N LEU A 49 3.77 3.43 8.41
CA LEU A 49 4.30 2.83 7.19
C LEU A 49 4.91 1.46 7.49
N VAL A 50 5.73 1.29 8.53
CA VAL A 50 6.31 -0.03 8.91
C VAL A 50 5.23 -1.07 9.17
N GLU A 51 4.21 -0.71 9.96
CA GLU A 51 3.18 -1.64 10.43
C GLU A 51 2.13 -1.97 9.35
N SER A 52 2.01 -1.14 8.31
CA SER A 52 0.96 -1.27 7.31
C SER A 52 1.36 -2.16 6.13
N CYS A 53 0.45 -3.07 5.77
CA CYS A 53 0.51 -3.90 4.56
C CYS A 53 -0.13 -3.20 3.36
N LEU A 54 0.21 -1.92 3.13
CA LEU A 54 -0.30 -1.15 1.99
C LEU A 54 0.28 -1.67 0.67
N GLN A 55 -0.50 -1.54 -0.41
CA GLN A 55 0.01 -1.79 -1.76
C GLN A 55 1.13 -0.79 -2.13
N PRO A 56 2.06 -1.11 -3.04
CA PRO A 56 3.17 -0.24 -3.43
C PRO A 56 2.71 1.17 -3.83
N GLN A 57 1.64 1.28 -4.61
CA GLN A 57 1.06 2.55 -5.05
C GLN A 57 0.55 3.39 -3.86
N GLN A 58 -0.09 2.74 -2.89
CA GLN A 58 -0.55 3.39 -1.67
C GLN A 58 0.62 3.85 -0.79
N ASN A 59 1.68 3.04 -0.68
CA ASN A 59 2.91 3.44 0.01
C ASN A 59 3.57 4.65 -0.68
N GLU A 60 3.59 4.69 -2.02
CA GLU A 60 4.12 5.85 -2.76
C GLU A 60 3.29 7.12 -2.55
N MET A 61 1.96 6.99 -2.60
CA MET A 61 1.06 8.12 -2.34
C MET A 61 1.27 8.65 -0.92
N TRP A 62 1.35 7.76 0.07
CA TRP A 62 1.61 8.12 1.46
C TRP A 62 2.96 8.83 1.62
N LEU A 63 4.02 8.29 1.02
CA LEU A 63 5.35 8.88 1.01
C LEU A 63 5.32 10.30 0.42
N ARG A 64 4.66 10.47 -0.72
CA ARG A 64 4.57 11.75 -1.44
C ARG A 64 3.72 12.79 -0.71
N GLN A 65 2.60 12.40 -0.12
CA GLN A 65 1.60 13.32 0.43
C GLN A 65 1.80 13.63 1.91
N ARG A 66 2.45 12.73 2.67
CA ARG A 66 2.55 12.84 4.14
C ARG A 66 3.99 12.96 4.60
N ILE A 67 4.85 12.02 4.21
CA ILE A 67 6.21 11.90 4.75
C ILE A 67 7.15 12.95 4.14
N ARG A 68 7.24 13.05 2.81
CA ARG A 68 8.15 14.00 2.13
C ARG A 68 7.85 15.47 2.47
N PRO A 69 6.59 15.93 2.50
CA PRO A 69 6.30 17.32 2.87
C PRO A 69 6.67 17.66 4.32
N LEU A 70 6.48 16.73 5.27
CA LEU A 70 6.88 16.94 6.67
C LEU A 70 8.40 16.99 6.82
N TRP A 71 9.13 16.12 6.11
CA TRP A 71 10.60 16.21 6.06
C TRP A 71 11.07 17.57 5.54
N LEU A 72 10.47 18.06 4.45
CA LEU A 72 10.81 19.38 3.91
C LEU A 72 10.48 20.52 4.89
N SER A 73 9.32 20.46 5.55
CA SER A 73 8.93 21.44 6.58
C SER A 73 9.95 21.50 7.71
N ILE A 74 10.24 20.36 8.33
CA ILE A 74 11.17 20.25 9.46
C ILE A 74 12.57 20.72 9.06
N LEU A 75 13.08 20.27 7.91
CA LEU A 75 14.42 20.66 7.45
C LEU A 75 14.48 22.15 7.14
N SER A 76 13.44 22.73 6.52
CA SER A 76 13.42 24.16 6.15
C SER A 76 13.47 25.11 7.35
N GLN A 77 12.99 24.64 8.51
CA GLN A 77 13.06 25.34 9.78
C GLN A 77 14.42 25.17 10.48
N THR A 78 15.35 24.39 9.91
CA THR A 78 16.64 24.04 10.53
C THR A 78 17.81 24.68 9.79
N LYS A 79 18.84 25.14 10.53
CA LYS A 79 20.09 25.67 9.94
C LYS A 79 20.91 24.64 9.16
N VAL A 80 20.60 23.35 9.29
CA VAL A 80 21.31 22.24 8.65
C VAL A 80 20.59 21.65 7.43
N PHE A 81 19.66 22.42 6.84
CA PHE A 81 18.91 22.02 5.63
C PHE A 81 19.83 21.42 4.56
N GLU A 82 20.89 22.11 4.17
CA GLU A 82 21.80 21.66 3.10
C GLU A 82 22.55 20.36 3.45
N SER A 83 22.91 20.16 4.73
CA SER A 83 23.69 18.98 5.14
C SER A 83 22.87 17.70 5.22
N TYR A 84 21.57 17.80 5.52
CA TYR A 84 20.69 16.64 5.69
C TYR A 84 19.72 16.44 4.53
N SER A 85 19.39 17.48 3.75
CA SER A 85 18.40 17.40 2.68
C SER A 85 18.78 16.37 1.62
N GLU A 86 20.03 16.35 1.17
CA GLU A 86 20.47 15.39 0.14
C GLU A 86 20.37 13.94 0.65
N LYS A 87 20.79 13.70 1.90
CA LYS A 87 20.75 12.38 2.51
C LYS A 87 19.33 11.88 2.76
N VAL A 88 18.44 12.77 3.23
CA VAL A 88 17.02 12.45 3.40
C VAL A 88 16.38 12.14 2.06
N ASP A 89 16.66 12.92 1.01
CA ASP A 89 16.07 12.68 -0.30
C ASP A 89 16.53 11.34 -0.92
N GLN A 90 17.82 11.02 -0.79
CA GLN A 90 18.35 9.70 -1.18
C GLN A 90 17.66 8.56 -0.44
N LEU A 91 17.44 8.69 0.88
CA LEU A 91 16.76 7.67 1.67
C LEU A 91 15.28 7.54 1.31
N LEU A 92 14.59 8.65 1.02
CA LEU A 92 13.20 8.64 0.58
C LEU A 92 13.06 8.00 -0.81
N ASP A 93 14.00 8.24 -1.72
CA ASP A 93 14.03 7.60 -3.04
C ASP A 93 14.34 6.10 -2.93
N LEU A 94 15.27 5.70 -2.05
CA LEU A 94 15.51 4.28 -1.74
C LEU A 94 14.27 3.63 -1.11
N LEU A 95 13.57 4.35 -0.22
CA LEU A 95 12.33 3.88 0.40
C LEU A 95 11.26 3.64 -0.68
N LYS A 96 11.11 4.58 -1.62
CA LYS A 96 10.20 4.45 -2.76
C LYS A 96 10.53 3.21 -3.60
N GLN A 97 11.80 3.00 -3.93
CA GLN A 97 12.25 1.83 -4.68
C GLN A 97 11.97 0.53 -3.91
N SER A 98 12.10 0.54 -2.58
CA SER A 98 11.86 -0.62 -1.74
C SER A 98 10.41 -1.12 -1.77
N PHE A 99 9.43 -0.25 -2.06
CA PHE A 99 8.02 -0.63 -2.17
C PHE A 99 7.76 -1.61 -3.32
N HIS A 100 8.58 -1.54 -4.37
CA HIS A 100 8.51 -2.42 -5.53
C HIS A 100 9.47 -3.61 -5.44
N SER A 101 10.30 -3.68 -4.40
CA SER A 101 11.24 -4.78 -4.18
C SER A 101 10.61 -6.18 -4.12
N PRO A 102 9.36 -6.39 -3.64
CA PRO A 102 8.73 -7.72 -3.72
C PRO A 102 8.27 -8.11 -5.15
N LEU A 103 8.44 -7.24 -6.15
CA LEU A 103 8.36 -7.57 -7.58
C LEU A 103 9.70 -8.09 -8.14
N ASN A 104 10.74 -8.23 -7.30
CA ASN A 104 12.01 -8.82 -7.73
C ASN A 104 11.78 -10.25 -8.19
N GLN A 105 12.05 -10.48 -9.48
CA GLN A 105 12.01 -11.79 -10.14
C GLN A 105 12.68 -12.88 -9.29
N GLU A 106 13.77 -12.53 -8.61
CA GLU A 106 14.53 -13.42 -7.73
C GLU A 106 13.72 -14.00 -6.55
N PHE A 107 12.75 -13.26 -6.00
CA PHE A 107 11.87 -13.75 -4.93
C PHE A 107 10.75 -14.63 -5.49
N ILE A 108 10.19 -14.20 -6.62
CA ILE A 108 9.16 -14.94 -7.36
C ILE A 108 9.69 -16.32 -7.77
N ASP A 109 10.95 -16.38 -8.22
CA ASP A 109 11.62 -17.63 -8.60
C ASP A 109 11.80 -18.58 -7.41
N LYS A 110 11.96 -18.05 -6.19
CA LYS A 110 12.11 -18.85 -4.95
C LYS A 110 10.81 -19.48 -4.46
N ILE A 111 9.64 -18.98 -4.87
CA ILE A 111 8.34 -19.57 -4.52
C ILE A 111 8.15 -20.87 -5.31
N ARG A 112 8.33 -22.03 -4.68
CA ARG A 112 8.17 -23.34 -5.35
C ARG A 112 6.74 -23.87 -5.38
N ILE A 113 5.86 -23.29 -4.56
CA ILE A 113 4.50 -23.78 -4.32
C ILE A 113 3.54 -23.38 -5.46
N ILE A 114 3.81 -22.27 -6.14
CA ILE A 114 2.99 -21.78 -7.25
C ILE A 114 3.72 -22.13 -8.57
N PRO A 115 3.05 -22.80 -9.52
CA PRO A 115 3.58 -23.04 -10.86
C PRO A 115 4.04 -21.75 -11.55
N ASN A 116 5.15 -21.80 -12.30
CA ASN A 116 5.77 -20.59 -12.87
C ASN A 116 4.84 -19.81 -13.82
N ASP A 117 3.96 -20.51 -14.51
CA ASP A 117 2.88 -19.98 -15.36
C ASP A 117 1.84 -19.18 -14.55
N LEU A 118 1.54 -19.62 -13.31
CA LEU A 118 0.58 -18.96 -12.42
C LEU A 118 1.21 -17.85 -11.57
N LYS A 119 2.54 -17.85 -11.37
CA LYS A 119 3.23 -16.79 -10.60
C LYS A 119 3.01 -15.40 -11.18
N ARG A 120 3.05 -15.24 -12.51
CA ARG A 120 2.81 -13.95 -13.15
C ARG A 120 1.39 -13.45 -12.90
N LYS A 121 0.40 -14.33 -13.04
CA LYS A 121 -1.02 -14.02 -12.76
C LYS A 121 -1.23 -13.66 -11.29
N TRP A 122 -0.55 -14.36 -10.39
CA TRP A 122 -0.58 -14.06 -8.95
C TRP A 122 -0.06 -12.65 -8.61
N ILE A 123 1.11 -12.29 -9.14
CA ILE A 123 1.72 -10.97 -8.91
C ILE A 123 0.83 -9.87 -9.48
N ASP A 124 0.37 -10.04 -10.71
CA ASP A 124 -0.53 -9.08 -11.34
C ASP A 124 -1.78 -8.87 -10.50
N LEU A 125 -2.41 -9.95 -10.01
CA LEU A 125 -3.58 -9.83 -9.15
C LEU A 125 -3.28 -9.14 -7.81
N ALA A 126 -2.18 -9.51 -7.15
CA ALA A 126 -1.82 -8.97 -5.84
C ALA A 126 -1.57 -7.44 -5.85
N TYR A 127 -1.09 -6.91 -6.98
CA TYR A 127 -0.72 -5.50 -7.13
C TYR A 127 -1.65 -4.69 -8.03
N ARG A 128 -2.66 -5.32 -8.64
CA ARG A 128 -3.71 -4.62 -9.37
C ARG A 128 -4.51 -3.76 -8.38
N GLU A 129 -4.85 -2.54 -8.79
CA GLU A 129 -5.73 -1.68 -8.02
C GLU A 129 -7.19 -2.13 -8.18
N VAL A 130 -7.91 -2.22 -7.06
CA VAL A 130 -9.36 -2.40 -7.05
C VAL A 130 -10.00 -1.05 -7.33
N ASN A 131 -10.57 -0.87 -8.51
CA ASN A 131 -11.33 0.33 -8.87
C ASN A 131 -12.63 -0.03 -9.60
N ARG A 132 -13.56 0.93 -9.72
CA ARG A 132 -14.88 0.76 -10.37
C ARG A 132 -14.80 0.39 -11.87
N ALA A 133 -13.62 0.39 -12.47
CA ALA A 133 -13.42 -0.06 -13.86
C ALA A 133 -12.96 -1.53 -13.93
N ASN A 134 -12.46 -2.10 -12.82
CA ASN A 134 -11.90 -3.45 -12.73
C ASN A 134 -12.88 -4.45 -12.12
N ASN A 135 -14.14 -4.42 -12.56
CA ASN A 135 -15.24 -5.22 -11.97
C ASN A 135 -15.00 -6.74 -12.11
N GLY A 136 -14.13 -7.16 -13.04
CA GLY A 136 -13.72 -8.54 -13.23
C GLY A 136 -12.69 -9.06 -12.21
N MET A 137 -12.10 -8.20 -11.37
CA MET A 137 -10.98 -8.58 -10.51
C MET A 137 -11.32 -9.70 -9.52
N ILE A 138 -12.54 -9.72 -8.96
CA ILE A 138 -12.99 -10.81 -8.08
C ILE A 138 -13.08 -12.14 -8.87
N SER A 139 -13.51 -12.07 -10.13
CA SER A 139 -13.53 -13.26 -11.01
C SER A 139 -12.13 -13.78 -11.29
N ASP A 140 -11.18 -12.88 -11.57
CA ASP A 140 -9.79 -13.25 -11.83
C ASP A 140 -9.14 -13.90 -10.58
N TYR A 141 -9.47 -13.43 -9.38
CA TYR A 141 -9.04 -14.05 -8.11
C TYR A 141 -9.67 -15.42 -7.88
N ILE A 142 -10.96 -15.60 -8.18
CA ILE A 142 -11.64 -16.90 -8.07
C ILE A 142 -10.98 -17.89 -9.02
N GLU A 143 -10.82 -17.52 -10.30
CA GLU A 143 -10.21 -18.37 -11.32
C GLU A 143 -8.76 -18.73 -10.96
N PHE A 144 -7.99 -17.75 -10.46
CA PHE A 144 -6.63 -18.00 -9.98
C PHE A 144 -6.62 -18.99 -8.81
N LEU A 145 -7.43 -18.77 -7.77
CA LEU A 145 -7.49 -19.66 -6.62
C LEU A 145 -7.98 -21.07 -6.99
N GLU A 146 -8.88 -21.20 -7.96
CA GLU A 146 -9.29 -22.50 -8.49
C GLU A 146 -8.15 -23.21 -9.24
N SER A 147 -7.35 -22.46 -10.01
CA SER A 147 -6.25 -22.98 -10.82
C SER A 147 -5.02 -23.43 -10.02
N VAL A 148 -4.76 -22.84 -8.85
CA VAL A 148 -3.59 -23.23 -8.04
C VAL A 148 -3.97 -24.30 -7.03
N ASP A 149 -3.26 -25.43 -7.03
CA ASP A 149 -3.39 -26.46 -5.99
C ASP A 149 -2.67 -26.05 -4.69
N LEU A 150 -3.13 -24.94 -4.09
CA LEU A 150 -2.69 -24.53 -2.76
C LEU A 150 -3.50 -25.28 -1.70
N GLU A 151 -2.81 -25.92 -0.76
CA GLU A 151 -3.39 -26.37 0.50
C GLU A 151 -3.72 -25.16 1.39
N LEU A 152 -4.71 -24.37 0.99
CA LEU A 152 -5.24 -23.28 1.79
C LEU A 152 -6.28 -23.85 2.78
N PRO A 153 -6.12 -23.61 4.10
CA PRO A 153 -7.15 -23.93 5.07
C PRO A 153 -8.47 -23.29 4.64
N ARG A 154 -9.52 -24.11 4.51
CA ARG A 154 -10.87 -23.66 4.10
C ARG A 154 -10.94 -22.98 2.72
N LYS A 155 -10.07 -23.35 1.77
CA LYS A 155 -10.08 -22.86 0.37
C LYS A 155 -11.49 -22.78 -0.24
N ARG A 156 -12.28 -23.85 -0.09
CA ARG A 156 -13.66 -23.92 -0.59
C ARG A 156 -14.58 -22.86 0.01
N THR A 157 -14.41 -22.56 1.31
CA THR A 157 -15.18 -21.51 2.00
C THR A 157 -14.76 -20.12 1.52
N CYS A 158 -13.46 -19.88 1.33
CA CYS A 158 -12.97 -18.62 0.78
C CYS A 158 -13.50 -18.37 -0.63
N LEU A 159 -13.41 -19.36 -1.53
CA LEU A 159 -13.96 -19.27 -2.89
C LEU A 159 -15.46 -18.96 -2.88
N LYS A 160 -16.22 -19.62 -2.00
CA LYS A 160 -17.66 -19.36 -1.83
C LYS A 160 -17.95 -17.92 -1.38
N ASN A 161 -17.17 -17.39 -0.44
CA ASN A 161 -17.32 -16.01 0.03
C ASN A 161 -16.97 -14.98 -1.07
N PHE A 162 -15.92 -15.24 -1.86
CA PHE A 162 -15.62 -14.41 -3.04
C PHE A 162 -16.74 -14.47 -4.08
N GLY A 163 -17.35 -15.63 -4.29
CA GLY A 163 -18.53 -15.78 -5.15
C GLY A 163 -19.71 -14.91 -4.70
N TYR A 164 -20.01 -14.87 -3.40
CA TYR A 164 -21.05 -13.97 -2.87
C TYR A 164 -20.69 -12.50 -3.05
N LEU A 165 -19.43 -12.13 -2.81
CA LEU A 165 -18.97 -10.75 -2.99
C LEU A 165 -19.07 -10.32 -4.46
N LYS A 166 -18.74 -11.21 -5.40
CA LYS A 166 -18.89 -10.99 -6.85
C LYS A 166 -20.33 -10.63 -7.20
N VAL A 167 -21.28 -11.47 -6.78
CA VAL A 167 -22.72 -11.25 -7.05
C VAL A 167 -23.18 -9.91 -6.48
N LEU A 168 -22.74 -9.55 -5.27
CA LEU A 168 -23.09 -8.25 -4.69
C LEU A 168 -22.52 -7.08 -5.51
N VAL A 169 -21.25 -7.15 -5.92
CA VAL A 169 -20.62 -6.10 -6.74
C VAL A 169 -21.30 -5.94 -8.11
N GLU A 170 -21.72 -7.05 -8.72
CA GLU A 170 -22.44 -7.05 -9.99
C GLU A 170 -23.86 -6.47 -9.88
N LEU A 171 -24.51 -6.61 -8.73
CA LEU A 171 -25.87 -6.12 -8.49
C LEU A 171 -25.94 -4.65 -8.03
N ILE A 172 -24.85 -4.10 -7.47
CA ILE A 172 -24.82 -2.70 -6.99
C ILE A 172 -25.24 -1.68 -8.06
N PRO A 173 -24.75 -1.74 -9.32
CA PRO A 173 -25.14 -0.78 -10.36
C PRO A 173 -26.65 -0.78 -10.65
N GLU A 174 -27.28 -1.95 -10.69
CA GLU A 174 -28.72 -2.08 -10.95
C GLU A 174 -29.55 -1.51 -9.78
N ILE A 175 -29.07 -1.69 -8.54
CA ILE A 175 -29.68 -1.11 -7.35
C ILE A 175 -29.51 0.41 -7.34
N GLU A 176 -28.32 0.92 -7.67
CA GLU A 176 -28.04 2.36 -7.79
C GLU A 176 -28.94 3.01 -8.85
N GLU A 177 -29.10 2.38 -10.02
CA GLU A 177 -29.96 2.85 -11.11
C GLU A 177 -31.43 2.92 -10.68
N LYS A 178 -31.95 1.86 -10.05
CA LYS A 178 -33.34 1.83 -9.53
C LYS A 178 -33.59 2.89 -8.47
N LEU A 179 -32.62 3.13 -7.58
CA LEU A 179 -32.72 4.17 -6.55
C LEU A 179 -32.71 5.58 -7.18
N ASN A 180 -31.79 5.84 -8.11
CA ASN A 180 -31.70 7.12 -8.80
C ASN A 180 -32.96 7.43 -9.60
N HIS A 181 -33.52 6.43 -10.30
CA HIS A 181 -34.78 6.58 -11.02
C HIS A 181 -35.93 6.96 -10.09
N ARG A 182 -36.08 6.29 -8.93
CA ARG A 182 -37.14 6.64 -7.96
C ARG A 182 -36.97 8.03 -7.36
N LEU A 183 -35.73 8.44 -7.11
CA LEU A 183 -35.44 9.79 -6.60
C LEU A 183 -35.83 10.87 -7.62
N GLU A 184 -35.54 10.67 -8.90
CA GLU A 184 -35.96 11.59 -9.96
C GLU A 184 -37.49 11.59 -10.16
N GLU A 185 -38.17 10.44 -10.07
CA GLU A 185 -39.64 10.38 -10.08
C GLU A 185 -40.26 11.18 -8.93
N LEU A 186 -39.75 10.99 -7.71
CA LEU A 186 -40.23 11.73 -6.53
C LEU A 186 -40.03 13.23 -6.69
N LYS A 187 -38.85 13.64 -7.18
CA LYS A 187 -38.51 15.05 -7.45
C LYS A 187 -39.41 15.67 -8.53
N ASN A 188 -39.72 14.93 -9.59
CA ASN A 188 -40.60 15.39 -10.66
C ASN A 188 -42.09 15.37 -10.29
N SER A 189 -42.50 14.54 -9.34
CA SER A 189 -43.87 14.49 -8.80
C SER A 189 -44.17 15.53 -7.71
N GLY A 190 -43.14 16.25 -7.24
CA GLY A 190 -43.24 17.31 -6.23
C GLY A 190 -43.15 18.74 -6.78
N SER A 191 -43.20 18.92 -8.11
CA SER A 191 -43.38 20.22 -8.81
C SER A 191 -44.76 20.28 -9.45
#